data_AF-A0AAT9FR22-F1
#
_entry.id   AF-A0AAT9FR22-F1
#
_cell.length_a   1.000
_cell.length_b   1.000
_cell.length_c   1.000
_cell.angle_alpha   90.00
_cell.angle_beta   90.00
_cell.angle_gamma   90.00
#
_symmetry.space_group_name_H-M   'P 1'
#
loop_
_entity.id
_entity.type
_entity.pdbx_description
1 polymer ?
#
loop_
_entity_poly.entity_id
_entity_poly.type
_entity_poly.pdbx_seq_one_letter_code
_entity_poly.pdbx_strand_id
1 'polypeptide(L)'
;MKITIMTACVFTGAQLAGIATAQVTAPKTKSLNVIAEKSHGKWSNPLRNQILSTQRTKILEQLKAAGVSIDPKLQAWVDSDETARAAVYGAIYPANPHVLKNLNTLYSELGEKMFHQYEQFCLGTSVARREIGVGRVNELSALSKTVAIAKTYLKEGKDPSVEFAREVSDAPKSMTEQAKKLGDYLEEKGITAQQAWDSEEHAAALAKLLNVSDAGHGKGRANGLEEVMRDYITAKKVRPVHRTPRMSIAEFLRHLDKIQNTDRSELSLSEDQPWPLFPLTKTPWPLLMPLAISMPKDEADYIWEKYNGKHGDKRLHTYGPYTKGRPRGDIGKEMTPSAWHWKSYPSKIDTGGVCGTMSFISRCAQTALGVPVSSGGQPGHGCPIRYAYDSKSGYSAAIEQSATAGPENSYFYWHFDMPAHRTKFGGTKKKTYAEYQFGLTQGMNVGLESYMDTHIANHLFLSLDKADQTKYGRSLLLSSLKGNPFNAEAWYNLASSCQTQEQLDQIIKICSSLIAGNNEIKYDKPDIVPADTDLSDRKEGRKALKKLDGAQKNSAFFRHIVLKHMQEIGSKSIKQ
;
A
#
# COMPACT_ATOMS: atom_id res chain seq x y z
N MET A 1 36.48 -20.94 -34.24
CA MET A 1 35.00 -20.95 -34.36
C MET A 1 34.44 -20.04 -33.27
N LYS A 2 34.23 -18.77 -33.58
CA LYS A 2 33.78 -17.71 -32.65
C LYS A 2 32.38 -17.27 -33.11
N ILE A 3 31.40 -17.39 -32.23
CA ILE A 3 30.03 -16.94 -32.45
C ILE A 3 29.96 -15.46 -32.08
N THR A 4 29.60 -14.63 -33.06
CA THR A 4 29.35 -13.19 -32.92
C THR A 4 27.93 -12.99 -32.37
N ILE A 5 27.79 -12.37 -31.20
CA ILE A 5 26.52 -11.85 -30.71
C ILE A 5 26.47 -10.36 -31.07
N MET A 6 25.60 -10.00 -32.00
CA MET A 6 25.26 -8.62 -32.30
C MET A 6 24.29 -8.09 -31.24
N THR A 7 24.75 -7.14 -30.43
CA THR A 7 23.89 -6.32 -29.57
C THR A 7 23.53 -5.07 -30.35
N ALA A 8 22.26 -4.93 -30.74
CA ALA A 8 21.71 -3.69 -31.28
C ALA A 8 20.48 -3.31 -30.45
N CYS A 9 20.60 -2.30 -29.61
CA CYS A 9 19.48 -1.53 -29.07
C CYS A 9 19.98 -0.11 -28.80
N VAL A 10 19.83 0.76 -29.80
CA VAL A 10 19.90 2.21 -29.66
C VAL A 10 18.45 2.69 -29.73
N PHE A 11 17.86 3.05 -28.58
CA PHE A 11 16.63 3.84 -28.55
C PHE A 11 17.02 5.30 -28.34
N THR A 12 16.84 6.11 -29.38
CA THR A 12 17.04 7.57 -29.38
C THR A 12 15.95 8.27 -28.56
N GLY A 13 16.36 9.01 -27.52
CA GLY A 13 15.48 9.63 -26.52
C GLY A 13 14.75 10.91 -26.94
N ALA A 14 13.89 10.84 -27.96
CA ALA A 14 13.19 12.04 -28.48
C ALA A 14 11.64 11.97 -28.52
N GLN A 15 10.98 11.00 -27.88
CA GLN A 15 9.51 10.83 -28.00
C GLN A 15 8.66 10.95 -26.72
N LEU A 16 9.22 11.35 -25.57
CA LEU A 16 8.54 11.13 -24.27
C LEU A 16 7.97 12.37 -23.55
N ALA A 17 7.98 13.56 -24.16
CA ALA A 17 7.53 14.81 -23.51
C ALA A 17 6.00 15.07 -23.54
N GLY A 18 5.16 14.07 -23.85
CA GLY A 18 3.74 14.27 -24.20
C GLY A 18 2.70 14.13 -23.08
N ILE A 19 3.08 13.88 -21.82
CA ILE A 19 2.11 13.72 -20.71
C ILE A 19 2.50 14.61 -19.53
N ALA A 20 2.65 15.91 -19.78
CA ALA A 20 2.66 16.88 -18.71
C ALA A 20 1.28 16.88 -18.03
N THR A 21 1.27 16.64 -16.73
CA THR A 21 0.10 16.70 -15.87
C THR A 21 -0.60 18.05 -15.97
N ALA A 22 -1.62 18.13 -16.83
CA ALA A 22 -2.66 19.11 -16.64
C ALA A 22 -3.32 18.77 -15.30
N GLN A 23 -3.18 19.65 -14.30
CA GLN A 23 -4.19 19.78 -13.27
C GLN A 23 -5.46 20.26 -13.99
N VAL A 24 -6.15 19.32 -14.63
CA VAL A 24 -7.48 19.55 -15.14
C VAL A 24 -8.35 19.66 -13.90
N THR A 25 -8.68 20.88 -13.50
CA THR A 25 -10.00 21.12 -12.88
C THR A 25 -10.98 20.43 -13.81
N ALA A 26 -11.43 19.23 -13.43
CA ALA A 26 -12.26 18.39 -14.28
C ALA A 26 -13.41 19.25 -14.78
N PRO A 27 -13.53 19.50 -16.11
CA PRO A 27 -14.74 20.12 -16.61
C PRO A 27 -15.86 19.18 -16.16
N LYS A 28 -16.81 19.69 -15.36
CA LYS A 28 -18.01 18.94 -14.99
C LYS A 28 -18.61 18.48 -16.30
N THR A 29 -18.48 17.20 -16.62
CA THR A 29 -18.85 16.71 -17.95
C THR A 29 -20.36 16.72 -18.00
N LYS A 30 -20.93 17.73 -18.67
CA LYS A 30 -22.38 17.88 -18.90
C LYS A 30 -23.04 16.57 -19.34
N SER A 31 -22.30 15.69 -20.03
CA SER A 31 -22.77 14.37 -20.46
C SER A 31 -23.11 13.41 -19.31
N LEU A 32 -22.33 13.36 -18.22
CA LEU A 32 -22.60 12.45 -17.10
C LEU A 32 -23.79 12.91 -16.24
N ASN A 33 -24.01 14.23 -16.13
CA ASN A 33 -25.16 14.79 -15.42
C ASN A 33 -26.47 14.41 -16.13
N VAL A 34 -26.53 14.55 -17.46
CA VAL A 34 -27.69 14.14 -18.27
C VAL A 34 -27.99 12.65 -18.11
N ILE A 35 -26.94 11.83 -18.02
CA ILE A 35 -27.07 10.39 -17.84
C ILE A 35 -27.63 10.05 -16.45
N ALA A 36 -27.15 10.73 -15.41
CA ALA A 36 -27.66 10.56 -14.05
C ALA A 36 -29.10 11.05 -13.88
N GLU A 37 -29.49 12.14 -14.55
CA GLU A 37 -30.87 12.64 -14.52
C GLU A 37 -31.85 11.61 -15.12
N LYS A 38 -31.50 11.01 -16.26
CA LYS A 38 -32.32 9.98 -16.92
C LYS A 38 -32.51 8.71 -16.10
N SER A 39 -31.65 8.44 -15.12
CA SER A 39 -31.80 7.28 -14.24
C SER A 39 -32.84 7.48 -13.15
N HIS A 40 -33.38 8.71 -13.01
CA HIS A 40 -34.31 9.09 -11.94
C HIS A 40 -33.79 8.70 -10.54
N GLY A 41 -32.47 8.78 -10.34
CA GLY A 41 -31.85 8.47 -9.06
C GLY A 41 -31.78 6.98 -8.74
N LYS A 42 -31.80 6.10 -9.74
CA LYS A 42 -31.60 4.65 -9.55
C LYS A 42 -30.28 4.20 -10.17
N TRP A 43 -29.54 3.36 -9.44
CA TRP A 43 -28.38 2.66 -9.98
C TRP A 43 -28.85 1.48 -10.84
N SER A 44 -28.21 1.25 -11.99
CA SER A 44 -28.59 0.17 -12.92
C SER A 44 -27.46 -0.20 -13.89
N ASN A 45 -27.52 -1.41 -14.46
CA ASN A 45 -26.55 -1.88 -15.45
C ASN A 45 -26.48 -1.00 -16.71
N PRO A 46 -27.59 -0.50 -17.29
CA PRO A 46 -27.52 0.44 -18.41
C PRO A 46 -26.74 1.71 -18.07
N LEU A 47 -27.00 2.30 -16.89
CA LEU A 47 -26.28 3.48 -16.41
C LEU A 47 -24.78 3.19 -16.23
N ARG A 48 -24.45 2.08 -15.54
CA ARG A 48 -23.08 1.60 -15.35
C ARG A 48 -22.34 1.47 -16.68
N ASN A 49 -22.94 0.79 -17.65
CA ASN A 49 -22.33 0.55 -18.95
C ASN A 49 -22.14 1.84 -19.74
N GLN A 50 -23.08 2.79 -19.66
CA GLN A 50 -22.94 4.08 -20.33
C GLN A 50 -21.78 4.91 -19.75
N ILE A 51 -21.60 4.89 -18.43
CA ILE A 51 -20.47 5.55 -17.77
C ILE A 51 -19.15 4.93 -18.24
N LEU A 52 -19.03 3.60 -18.16
CA LEU A 52 -17.81 2.89 -18.53
C LEU A 52 -17.46 3.08 -20.01
N SER A 53 -18.43 3.03 -20.92
CA SER A 53 -18.22 3.31 -22.35
C SER A 53 -17.76 4.74 -22.63
N THR A 54 -18.29 5.71 -21.88
CA THR A 54 -17.86 7.11 -21.98
C THR A 54 -16.40 7.26 -21.54
N GLN A 55 -16.00 6.61 -20.45
CA GLN A 55 -14.61 6.67 -19.96
C GLN A 55 -13.65 5.90 -20.86
N ARG A 56 -14.07 4.73 -21.37
CA ARG A 56 -13.32 3.94 -22.36
C ARG A 56 -12.92 4.79 -23.57
N THR A 57 -13.88 5.49 -24.17
CA THR A 57 -13.64 6.33 -25.36
C THR A 57 -12.55 7.37 -25.08
N LYS A 58 -12.68 8.09 -23.95
CA LYS A 58 -11.69 9.09 -23.53
C LYS A 58 -10.30 8.50 -23.30
N ILE A 59 -10.21 7.35 -22.64
CA ILE A 59 -8.94 6.68 -22.37
C ILE A 59 -8.25 6.27 -23.68
N LEU A 60 -8.99 5.66 -24.62
CA LEU A 60 -8.42 5.23 -25.90
C LEU A 60 -7.97 6.43 -26.75
N GLU A 61 -8.72 7.54 -26.76
CA GLU A 61 -8.31 8.79 -27.40
C GLU A 61 -7.02 9.34 -26.80
N GLN A 62 -6.92 9.38 -25.46
CA GLN A 62 -5.72 9.84 -24.76
C GLN A 62 -4.51 8.96 -25.05
N LEU A 63 -4.67 7.63 -25.06
CA LEU A 63 -3.58 6.69 -25.36
C LEU A 63 -3.12 6.81 -26.82
N LYS A 64 -4.07 6.93 -27.76
CA LYS A 64 -3.77 7.15 -29.17
C LYS A 64 -3.03 8.47 -29.39
N ALA A 65 -3.46 9.55 -28.75
CA ALA A 65 -2.79 10.85 -28.82
C ALA A 65 -1.36 10.79 -28.22
N ALA A 66 -1.14 9.93 -27.23
CA ALA A 66 0.18 9.68 -26.65
C ALA A 66 1.03 8.64 -27.43
N GLY A 67 0.56 8.14 -28.58
CA GLY A 67 1.27 7.14 -29.39
C GLY A 67 1.36 5.75 -28.74
N VAL A 68 0.53 5.45 -27.74
CA VAL A 68 0.51 4.14 -27.06
C VAL A 68 -0.43 3.19 -27.79
N SER A 69 0.12 2.11 -28.34
CA SER A 69 -0.66 1.00 -28.89
C SER A 69 -1.02 -0.01 -27.81
N ILE A 70 -2.28 -0.45 -27.78
CA ILE A 70 -2.78 -1.52 -26.90
C ILE A 70 -2.93 -2.80 -27.71
N ASP A 71 -2.53 -3.93 -27.13
CA ASP A 71 -2.72 -5.24 -27.75
C ASP A 71 -4.23 -5.48 -27.99
N PRO A 72 -4.65 -5.79 -29.23
CA PRO A 72 -6.06 -5.98 -29.55
C PRO A 72 -6.73 -7.10 -28.75
N LYS A 73 -6.02 -8.18 -28.42
CA LYS A 73 -6.58 -9.28 -27.60
C LYS A 73 -6.83 -8.82 -26.18
N LEU A 74 -5.88 -8.10 -25.59
CA LEU A 74 -6.06 -7.55 -24.25
C LEU A 74 -7.23 -6.57 -24.21
N GLN A 75 -7.31 -5.66 -25.19
CA GLN A 75 -8.41 -4.70 -25.25
C GLN A 75 -9.76 -5.39 -25.39
N ALA A 76 -9.86 -6.40 -26.26
CA ALA A 76 -11.07 -7.19 -26.44
C ALA A 76 -11.50 -7.88 -25.12
N TRP A 77 -10.55 -8.47 -24.39
CA TRP A 77 -10.82 -9.06 -23.07
C TRP A 77 -11.30 -8.01 -22.07
N VAL A 78 -10.61 -6.86 -21.93
CA VAL A 78 -11.02 -5.76 -21.03
C VAL A 78 -12.43 -5.29 -21.34
N ASP A 79 -12.81 -5.22 -22.61
CA ASP A 79 -14.12 -4.73 -23.02
C ASP A 79 -15.24 -5.76 -22.77
N SER A 80 -14.93 -7.06 -22.87
CA SER A 80 -15.86 -8.16 -22.62
C SER A 80 -16.03 -8.53 -21.15
N ASP A 81 -14.97 -8.41 -20.34
CA ASP A 81 -14.98 -8.82 -18.94
C ASP A 81 -15.46 -7.67 -18.04
N GLU A 82 -16.53 -7.91 -17.27
CA GLU A 82 -17.18 -6.85 -16.49
C GLU A 82 -16.32 -6.33 -15.34
N THR A 83 -15.42 -7.17 -14.82
CA THR A 83 -14.49 -6.83 -13.72
C THR A 83 -13.34 -6.00 -14.26
N ALA A 84 -12.69 -6.46 -15.32
CA ALA A 84 -11.61 -5.75 -16.00
C ALA A 84 -12.10 -4.40 -16.51
N ARG A 85 -13.28 -4.35 -17.14
CA ARG A 85 -13.88 -3.11 -17.64
C ARG A 85 -14.08 -2.07 -16.53
N ALA A 86 -14.61 -2.49 -15.38
CA ALA A 86 -14.81 -1.59 -14.24
C ALA A 86 -13.50 -1.17 -13.58
N ALA A 87 -12.52 -2.07 -13.47
CA ALA A 87 -11.20 -1.74 -12.93
C ALA A 87 -10.47 -0.71 -13.81
N VAL A 88 -10.48 -0.91 -15.13
CA VAL A 88 -9.74 -0.05 -16.07
C VAL A 88 -10.44 1.29 -16.28
N TYR A 89 -11.76 1.30 -16.48
CA TYR A 89 -12.49 2.50 -16.89
C TYR A 89 -13.29 3.17 -15.75
N GLY A 90 -13.46 2.51 -14.60
CA GLY A 90 -14.36 2.97 -13.53
C GLY A 90 -13.72 3.14 -12.14
N ALA A 91 -12.57 2.51 -11.86
CA ALA A 91 -11.99 2.53 -10.52
C ALA A 91 -11.48 3.91 -10.07
N ILE A 92 -11.02 4.72 -11.02
CA ILE A 92 -10.44 6.05 -10.77
C ILE A 92 -11.31 7.10 -11.47
N TYR A 93 -11.56 8.22 -10.78
CA TYR A 93 -12.22 9.37 -11.38
C TYR A 93 -11.41 10.67 -11.20
N PRO A 94 -11.16 11.43 -12.28
CA PRO A 94 -11.41 11.07 -13.68
C PRO A 94 -10.60 9.81 -14.08
N ALA A 95 -11.09 9.06 -15.06
CA ALA A 95 -10.45 7.81 -15.48
C ALA A 95 -9.01 8.06 -15.93
N ASN A 96 -8.10 7.15 -15.58
CA ASN A 96 -6.66 7.32 -15.79
C ASN A 96 -6.16 6.35 -16.87
N PRO A 97 -5.66 6.83 -18.02
CA PRO A 97 -5.23 5.98 -19.14
C PRO A 97 -4.03 5.09 -18.79
N HIS A 98 -3.25 5.43 -17.76
CA HIS A 98 -2.12 4.63 -17.33
C HIS A 98 -2.53 3.29 -16.74
N VAL A 99 -3.78 3.11 -16.30
CA VAL A 99 -4.26 1.80 -15.85
C VAL A 99 -4.23 0.79 -17.01
N LEU A 100 -4.79 1.17 -18.17
CA LEU A 100 -4.77 0.31 -19.37
C LEU A 100 -3.35 0.15 -19.93
N LYS A 101 -2.55 1.23 -19.94
CA LYS A 101 -1.13 1.16 -20.34
C LYS A 101 -0.35 0.16 -19.50
N ASN A 102 -0.47 0.24 -18.17
CA ASN A 102 0.21 -0.66 -17.24
C ASN A 102 -0.22 -2.12 -17.45
N LEU A 103 -1.52 -2.34 -17.64
CA LEU A 103 -2.07 -3.66 -17.89
C LEU A 103 -1.54 -4.25 -19.20
N ASN A 104 -1.40 -3.42 -20.23
CA ASN A 104 -0.79 -3.80 -21.52
C ASN A 104 0.68 -4.18 -21.39
N THR A 105 1.45 -3.43 -20.60
CA THR A 105 2.83 -3.80 -20.27
C THR A 105 2.90 -5.16 -19.57
N LEU A 106 2.05 -5.40 -18.57
CA LEU A 106 2.01 -6.69 -17.86
C LEU A 106 1.61 -7.85 -18.78
N TYR A 107 0.61 -7.65 -19.65
CA TYR A 107 0.19 -8.66 -20.62
C TYR A 107 1.34 -9.08 -21.53
N SER A 108 2.10 -8.11 -22.05
CA SER A 108 3.26 -8.36 -22.89
C SER A 108 4.41 -9.04 -22.14
N GLU A 109 4.68 -8.66 -20.88
CA GLU A 109 5.83 -9.18 -20.12
C GLU A 109 5.58 -10.56 -19.48
N LEU A 110 4.32 -10.90 -19.18
CA LEU A 110 3.92 -12.16 -18.56
C LEU A 110 3.53 -13.22 -19.60
N GLY A 111 3.05 -12.79 -20.76
CA GLY A 111 2.40 -13.64 -21.73
C GLY A 111 0.98 -14.03 -21.32
N GLU A 112 0.17 -14.42 -22.30
CA GLU A 112 -1.28 -14.64 -22.18
C GLU A 112 -1.64 -15.62 -21.04
N LYS A 113 -0.96 -16.77 -20.96
CA LYS A 113 -1.27 -17.82 -19.96
C LYS A 113 -1.12 -17.33 -18.51
N MET A 114 0.04 -16.77 -18.17
CA MET A 114 0.30 -16.32 -16.79
C MET A 114 -0.50 -15.06 -16.45
N PHE A 115 -0.71 -14.17 -17.42
CA PHE A 115 -1.57 -13.00 -17.23
C PHE A 115 -2.98 -13.40 -16.81
N HIS A 116 -3.62 -14.32 -17.53
CA HIS A 116 -4.99 -14.73 -17.21
C HIS A 116 -5.09 -15.59 -15.94
N GLN A 117 -4.05 -16.34 -15.57
CA GLN A 117 -3.99 -17.02 -14.28
C GLN A 117 -4.03 -16.03 -13.09
N TYR A 118 -3.49 -14.82 -13.27
CA TYR A 118 -3.33 -13.81 -12.23
C TYR A 118 -3.96 -12.46 -12.62
N GLU A 119 -5.07 -12.49 -13.34
CA GLU A 119 -5.71 -11.28 -13.89
C GLU A 119 -6.05 -10.25 -12.80
N GLN A 120 -6.55 -10.69 -11.64
CA GLN A 120 -6.91 -9.82 -10.53
C GLN A 120 -5.67 -9.15 -9.93
N PHE A 121 -4.54 -9.86 -9.86
CA PHE A 121 -3.28 -9.27 -9.43
C PHE A 121 -2.80 -8.21 -10.42
N CYS A 122 -2.89 -8.51 -11.73
CA CYS A 122 -2.51 -7.58 -12.80
C CYS A 122 -3.38 -6.31 -12.80
N LEU A 123 -4.69 -6.45 -12.61
CA LEU A 123 -5.62 -5.32 -12.46
C LEU A 123 -5.26 -4.47 -11.22
N GLY A 124 -5.08 -5.11 -10.06
CA GLY A 124 -4.84 -4.41 -8.81
C GLY A 124 -3.52 -3.64 -8.81
N THR A 125 -2.46 -4.25 -9.33
CA THR A 125 -1.16 -3.59 -9.46
C THR A 125 -1.18 -2.48 -10.51
N SER A 126 -1.91 -2.64 -11.62
CA SER A 126 -2.08 -1.60 -12.64
C SER A 126 -2.80 -0.36 -12.10
N VAL A 127 -3.88 -0.56 -11.35
CA VAL A 127 -4.61 0.52 -10.66
C VAL A 127 -3.74 1.18 -9.61
N ALA A 128 -3.07 0.39 -8.76
CA ALA A 128 -2.20 0.90 -7.69
C ALA A 128 -1.01 1.70 -8.23
N ARG A 129 -0.42 1.30 -9.37
CA ARG A 129 0.77 1.90 -9.98
C ARG A 129 0.50 2.85 -11.15
N ARG A 130 -0.74 3.29 -11.35
CA ARG A 130 -1.12 4.25 -12.41
C ARG A 130 -0.26 5.52 -12.47
N GLU A 131 0.34 5.94 -11.36
CA GLU A 131 1.19 7.14 -11.30
C GLU A 131 2.69 6.86 -11.48
N ILE A 132 3.13 5.59 -11.41
CA ILE A 132 4.56 5.23 -11.32
C ILE A 132 5.02 4.13 -12.30
N GLY A 133 4.08 3.47 -12.98
CA GLY A 133 4.39 2.36 -13.89
C GLY A 133 4.65 1.02 -13.18
N VAL A 134 4.63 -0.07 -13.94
CA VAL A 134 4.80 -1.46 -13.44
C VAL A 134 6.24 -1.97 -13.42
N GLY A 135 7.20 -1.14 -13.86
CA GLY A 135 8.63 -1.43 -13.84
C GLY A 135 9.26 -1.46 -12.43
N ARG A 136 10.59 -1.54 -12.38
CA ARG A 136 11.36 -1.51 -11.13
C ARG A 136 11.25 -0.14 -10.45
N VAL A 137 11.28 -0.13 -9.12
CA VAL A 137 11.19 1.09 -8.30
C VAL A 137 12.13 1.02 -7.09
N ASN A 138 12.56 2.18 -6.60
CA ASN A 138 13.58 2.29 -5.55
C ASN A 138 13.06 2.07 -4.12
N GLU A 139 13.99 2.21 -3.14
CA GLU A 139 13.89 1.99 -1.69
C GLU A 139 12.74 2.66 -0.92
N LEU A 140 11.76 3.27 -1.59
CA LEU A 140 10.73 4.02 -0.89
C LEU A 140 9.86 3.06 -0.06
N SER A 141 9.74 3.39 1.21
CA SER A 141 9.07 2.58 2.23
C SER A 141 7.53 2.61 2.14
N ALA A 142 7.00 3.56 1.37
CA ALA A 142 5.58 3.73 1.09
C ALA A 142 5.36 4.24 -0.35
N LEU A 143 4.42 3.62 -1.08
CA LEU A 143 4.01 4.03 -2.43
C LEU A 143 3.65 5.53 -2.51
N SER A 144 3.08 6.05 -1.44
CA SER A 144 2.67 7.46 -1.32
C SER A 144 3.82 8.43 -1.57
N LYS A 145 5.04 8.10 -1.12
CA LYS A 145 6.28 8.87 -1.35
C LYS A 145 6.78 8.68 -2.79
N THR A 146 6.80 7.46 -3.30
CA THR A 146 7.16 7.15 -4.69
C THR A 146 6.31 7.94 -5.68
N VAL A 147 4.99 7.95 -5.46
CA VAL A 147 4.05 8.72 -6.28
C VAL A 147 4.31 10.23 -6.18
N ALA A 148 4.75 10.77 -5.04
CA ALA A 148 5.07 12.20 -4.93
C ALA A 148 6.29 12.58 -5.79
N ILE A 149 7.32 11.72 -5.79
CA ILE A 149 8.51 11.90 -6.63
C ILE A 149 8.16 11.70 -8.11
N ALA A 150 7.40 10.65 -8.44
CA ALA A 150 6.95 10.38 -9.79
C ALA A 150 6.12 11.55 -10.37
N LYS A 151 5.28 12.19 -9.57
CA LYS A 151 4.58 13.42 -9.97
C LYS A 151 5.53 14.57 -10.32
N THR A 152 6.71 14.60 -9.73
CA THR A 152 7.76 15.59 -10.07
C THR A 152 8.37 15.24 -11.42
N TYR A 153 8.77 13.98 -11.64
CA TYR A 153 9.26 13.53 -12.96
C TYR A 153 8.24 13.74 -14.08
N LEU A 154 6.97 13.40 -13.84
CA LEU A 154 5.90 13.61 -14.82
C LEU A 154 5.71 15.10 -15.15
N LYS A 155 5.85 16.00 -14.16
CA LYS A 155 5.84 17.46 -14.42
C LYS A 155 7.04 17.90 -15.25
N GLU A 156 8.18 17.23 -15.12
CA GLU A 156 9.39 17.45 -15.89
C GLU A 156 9.38 16.73 -17.26
N GLY A 157 8.29 16.04 -17.62
CA GLY A 157 8.20 15.29 -18.88
C GLY A 157 9.06 14.01 -18.92
N LYS A 158 9.45 13.49 -17.76
CA LYS A 158 10.28 12.27 -17.62
C LYS A 158 9.42 11.06 -17.23
N ASP A 159 9.80 9.88 -17.70
CA ASP A 159 9.17 8.62 -17.28
C ASP A 159 9.67 8.22 -15.88
N PRO A 160 8.79 8.15 -14.86
CA PRO A 160 9.20 7.79 -13.51
C PRO A 160 9.89 6.43 -13.41
N SER A 161 9.50 5.45 -14.21
CA SER A 161 10.10 4.11 -14.16
C SER A 161 11.55 4.13 -14.63
N VAL A 162 11.88 4.98 -15.61
CA VAL A 162 13.25 5.18 -16.12
C VAL A 162 14.08 5.96 -15.10
N GLU A 163 13.54 7.03 -14.52
CA GLU A 163 14.27 7.83 -13.53
C GLU A 163 14.54 7.05 -12.25
N PHE A 164 13.57 6.26 -11.77
CA PHE A 164 13.82 5.37 -10.64
C PHE A 164 14.91 4.35 -10.97
N ALA A 165 14.92 3.77 -12.18
CA ALA A 165 16.01 2.87 -12.58
C ALA A 165 17.38 3.58 -12.64
N ARG A 166 17.41 4.85 -13.06
CA ARG A 166 18.65 5.66 -13.17
C ARG A 166 19.25 6.03 -11.81
N GLU A 167 18.41 6.30 -10.82
CA GLU A 167 18.85 6.55 -9.43
C GLU A 167 19.55 5.35 -8.76
N VAL A 168 19.51 4.16 -9.38
CA VAL A 168 20.19 2.94 -8.89
C VAL A 168 21.57 2.72 -9.53
N SER A 169 22.11 3.69 -10.26
CA SER A 169 23.47 3.53 -10.76
C SER A 169 24.44 3.30 -9.59
N ASP A 170 25.37 2.36 -9.73
CA ASP A 170 26.49 2.08 -8.80
C ASP A 170 27.49 3.25 -8.69
N ALA A 171 27.03 4.49 -8.86
CA ALA A 171 27.85 5.67 -8.72
C ALA A 171 28.45 5.66 -7.29
N PRO A 172 29.78 5.69 -7.17
CA PRO A 172 30.42 5.69 -5.87
C PRO A 172 29.92 6.92 -5.10
N LYS A 173 29.36 6.71 -3.90
CA LYS A 173 29.05 7.81 -3.01
C LYS A 173 30.38 8.41 -2.56
N SER A 174 30.69 9.63 -3.00
CA SER A 174 31.88 10.34 -2.56
C SER A 174 31.84 10.48 -1.04
N MET A 175 32.92 10.10 -0.36
CA MET A 175 33.02 10.21 1.09
C MET A 175 32.86 11.67 1.51
N THR A 176 31.91 11.94 2.41
CA THR A 176 31.71 13.28 2.97
C THR A 176 32.93 13.69 3.78
N GLU A 177 33.13 14.99 3.97
CA GLU A 177 34.25 15.50 4.78
C GLU A 177 34.19 14.96 6.22
N GLN A 178 32.99 14.83 6.78
CA GLN A 178 32.78 14.21 8.10
C GLN A 178 33.17 12.73 8.09
N ALA A 179 32.83 11.97 7.04
CA ALA A 179 33.22 10.56 6.93
C ALA A 179 34.73 10.39 6.74
N LYS A 180 35.43 11.34 6.10
CA LYS A 180 36.91 11.36 6.04
C LYS A 180 37.52 11.54 7.43
N LYS A 181 37.10 12.57 8.16
CA LYS A 181 37.54 12.83 9.54
C LYS A 181 37.28 11.67 10.49
N LEU A 182 36.14 10.99 10.32
CA LEU A 182 35.85 9.75 11.03
C LEU A 182 36.91 8.68 10.70
N GLY A 183 37.21 8.46 9.41
CA GLY A 183 38.25 7.53 8.98
C GLY A 183 39.61 7.81 9.60
N ASP A 184 40.05 9.07 9.58
CA ASP A 184 41.33 9.50 10.15
C ASP A 184 41.39 9.24 11.66
N TYR A 185 40.30 9.52 12.38
CA TYR A 185 40.18 9.24 13.82
C TYR A 185 40.27 7.73 14.11
N LEU A 186 39.57 6.90 13.34
CA LEU A 186 39.59 5.44 13.52
C LEU A 186 40.99 4.86 13.29
N GLU A 187 41.70 5.37 12.29
CA GLU A 187 43.08 4.99 11.99
C GLU A 187 44.04 5.44 13.09
N GLU A 188 43.95 6.70 13.54
CA GLU A 188 44.76 7.24 14.64
C GLU A 188 44.60 6.43 15.93
N LYS A 189 43.36 6.00 16.25
CA LYS A 189 43.05 5.23 17.45
C LYS A 189 43.23 3.72 17.29
N GLY A 190 43.45 3.23 16.07
CA GLY A 190 43.58 1.79 15.80
C GLY A 190 42.31 0.98 16.11
N ILE A 191 41.12 1.58 15.95
CA ILE A 191 39.83 0.95 16.28
C ILE A 191 38.90 0.87 15.08
N THR A 192 37.97 -0.08 15.11
CA THR A 192 36.91 -0.21 14.10
C THR A 192 35.76 0.77 14.35
N ALA A 193 34.94 1.01 13.31
CA ALA A 193 33.73 1.81 13.45
C ALA A 193 32.74 1.24 14.47
N GLN A 194 32.66 -0.10 14.60
CA GLN A 194 31.85 -0.74 15.62
C GLN A 194 32.39 -0.47 17.02
N GLN A 195 33.69 -0.67 17.25
CA GLN A 195 34.31 -0.38 18.56
C GLN A 195 34.18 1.09 18.95
N ALA A 196 34.31 2.01 17.99
CA ALA A 196 34.09 3.43 18.20
C ALA A 196 32.63 3.77 18.53
N TRP A 197 31.67 3.02 17.99
CA TRP A 197 30.25 3.19 18.30
C TRP A 197 29.87 2.60 19.67
N ASP A 198 30.41 1.43 20.01
CA ASP A 198 30.09 0.71 21.25
C ASP A 198 30.75 1.33 22.49
N SER A 199 31.76 2.20 22.30
CA SER A 199 32.41 2.97 23.36
C SER A 199 31.80 4.37 23.50
N GLU A 200 31.24 4.67 24.68
CA GLU A 200 30.70 6.01 24.99
C GLU A 200 31.76 7.11 24.84
N GLU A 201 33.01 6.83 25.22
CA GLU A 201 34.12 7.77 25.10
C GLU A 201 34.42 8.12 23.64
N HIS A 202 34.58 7.10 22.79
CA HIS A 202 34.87 7.31 21.38
C HIS A 202 33.68 7.94 20.65
N ALA A 203 32.46 7.53 20.96
CA ALA A 203 31.25 8.12 20.38
C ALA A 203 31.12 9.61 20.74
N ALA A 204 31.38 9.99 21.99
CA ALA A 204 31.36 11.38 22.42
C ALA A 204 32.48 12.21 21.76
N ALA A 205 33.70 11.66 21.67
CA ALA A 205 34.83 12.30 21.01
C ALA A 205 34.55 12.54 19.51
N LEU A 206 34.01 11.53 18.82
CA LEU A 206 33.63 11.63 17.41
C LEU A 206 32.49 12.63 17.19
N ALA A 207 31.47 12.60 18.04
CA ALA A 207 30.36 13.56 17.90
C ALA A 207 30.86 15.01 18.02
N LYS A 208 31.77 15.28 18.95
CA LYS A 208 32.43 16.58 19.09
C LYS A 208 33.30 16.92 17.88
N LEU A 209 34.16 15.99 17.43
CA LEU A 209 35.04 16.18 16.27
C LEU A 209 34.27 16.50 14.99
N LEU A 210 33.15 15.81 14.79
CA LEU A 210 32.33 15.90 13.58
C LEU A 210 31.27 17.00 13.64
N ASN A 211 31.13 17.66 14.79
CA ASN A 211 30.09 18.65 15.07
C ASN A 211 28.68 18.11 14.77
N VAL A 212 28.42 16.88 15.24
CA VAL A 212 27.14 16.19 15.12
C VAL A 212 26.55 15.94 16.50
N SER A 213 25.25 15.71 16.57
CA SER A 213 24.62 15.38 17.85
C SER A 213 25.10 14.02 18.34
N ASP A 214 25.55 13.98 19.60
CA ASP A 214 25.86 12.77 20.36
C ASP A 214 24.62 12.16 21.04
N ALA A 215 23.47 12.84 20.94
CA ALA A 215 22.35 12.75 21.88
C ALA A 215 21.78 11.33 21.99
N GLY A 216 22.41 10.55 22.86
CA GLY A 216 22.08 9.19 23.25
C GLY A 216 22.24 8.19 22.12
N HIS A 217 23.17 7.25 22.28
CA HIS A 217 23.09 5.92 21.68
C HIS A 217 21.63 5.48 21.55
N GLY A 218 21.06 5.60 20.35
CA GLY A 218 19.70 5.16 20.05
C GLY A 218 18.68 6.21 19.62
N LYS A 219 18.75 7.51 19.95
CA LYS A 219 17.60 8.43 19.73
C LYS A 219 17.44 9.02 18.32
N GLY A 220 18.39 8.79 17.42
CA GLY A 220 18.30 8.99 15.96
C GLY A 220 17.65 10.30 15.49
N ARG A 221 18.45 11.35 15.29
CA ARG A 221 18.03 12.63 14.70
C ARG A 221 18.74 12.86 13.36
N ALA A 222 18.24 13.80 12.56
CA ALA A 222 18.97 14.29 11.38
C ALA A 222 20.30 14.93 11.83
N ASN A 223 21.41 14.63 11.13
CA ASN A 223 22.77 15.00 11.50
C ASN A 223 23.29 14.31 12.78
N GLY A 224 22.98 13.03 12.97
CA GLY A 224 23.52 12.19 14.04
C GLY A 224 24.80 11.45 13.63
N LEU A 225 25.62 11.04 14.61
CA LEU A 225 26.84 10.26 14.39
C LEU A 225 26.59 8.99 13.55
N GLU A 226 25.43 8.35 13.68
CA GLU A 226 25.10 7.14 12.93
C GLU A 226 25.00 7.38 11.41
N GLU A 227 24.63 8.59 10.98
CA GLU A 227 24.52 8.92 9.56
C GLU A 227 25.90 9.10 8.95
N VAL A 228 26.82 9.74 9.67
CA VAL A 228 28.24 9.86 9.26
C VAL A 228 28.91 8.49 9.23
N MET A 229 28.66 7.64 10.22
CA MET A 229 29.22 6.29 10.25
C MET A 229 28.67 5.42 9.10
N ARG A 230 27.38 5.51 8.79
CA ARG A 230 26.79 4.83 7.61
C ARG A 230 27.43 5.31 6.31
N ASP A 231 27.69 6.61 6.18
CA ASP A 231 28.40 7.16 5.02
C ASP A 231 29.83 6.64 4.92
N TYR A 232 30.54 6.53 6.04
CA TYR A 232 31.89 5.95 6.08
C TYR A 232 31.91 4.48 5.66
N ILE A 233 31.08 3.62 6.28
CA ILE A 233 31.08 2.18 5.97
C ILE A 233 30.64 1.90 4.53
N THR A 234 29.75 2.72 3.97
CA THR A 234 29.31 2.58 2.57
C THR A 234 30.40 3.07 1.61
N ALA A 235 31.06 4.19 1.89
CA ALA A 235 32.18 4.68 1.08
C ALA A 235 33.38 3.71 1.09
N LYS A 236 33.65 3.06 2.24
CA LYS A 236 34.67 2.01 2.38
C LYS A 236 34.22 0.63 1.87
N LYS A 237 32.99 0.51 1.35
CA LYS A 237 32.40 -0.75 0.84
C LYS A 237 32.36 -1.89 1.87
N VAL A 238 32.33 -1.57 3.16
CA VAL A 238 32.07 -2.54 4.23
C VAL A 238 30.65 -3.13 4.09
N ARG A 239 29.74 -2.31 3.54
CA ARG A 239 28.39 -2.70 3.11
C ARG A 239 28.08 -2.08 1.74
N PRO A 240 27.08 -2.62 1.00
CA PRO A 240 26.63 -2.03 -0.25
C PRO A 240 26.24 -0.56 -0.08
N VAL A 241 26.53 0.27 -1.08
CA VAL A 241 26.17 1.70 -1.12
C VAL A 241 24.66 1.88 -1.25
N HIS A 242 24.03 1.02 -2.05
CA HIS A 242 22.61 1.02 -2.31
C HIS A 242 22.02 -0.36 -2.01
N ARG A 243 20.77 -0.38 -1.54
CA ARG A 243 19.96 -1.60 -1.53
C ARG A 243 19.54 -1.91 -2.96
N THR A 244 19.51 -3.20 -3.28
CA THR A 244 19.00 -3.71 -4.56
C THR A 244 17.60 -3.15 -4.86
N PRO A 245 17.31 -2.76 -6.11
CA PRO A 245 15.98 -2.31 -6.51
C PRO A 245 14.89 -3.33 -6.21
N ARG A 246 13.67 -2.85 -6.02
CA ARG A 246 12.51 -3.74 -6.00
C ARG A 246 12.30 -4.30 -7.42
N MET A 247 11.90 -5.57 -7.48
CA MET A 247 11.49 -6.23 -8.72
C MET A 247 10.42 -5.41 -9.46
N SER A 248 10.39 -5.50 -10.79
CA SER A 248 9.19 -5.13 -11.55
C SER A 248 8.01 -5.98 -11.10
N ILE A 249 6.78 -5.56 -11.41
CA ILE A 249 5.60 -6.33 -11.05
C ILE A 249 5.59 -7.69 -11.74
N ALA A 250 6.04 -7.79 -13.00
CA ALA A 250 6.09 -9.08 -13.69
C ALA A 250 7.12 -10.04 -13.09
N GLU A 251 8.31 -9.54 -12.73
CA GLU A 251 9.32 -10.32 -11.99
C GLU A 251 8.79 -10.78 -10.62
N PHE A 252 8.11 -9.89 -9.91
CA PHE A 252 7.57 -10.21 -8.59
C PHE A 252 6.44 -11.23 -8.68
N LEU A 253 5.56 -11.14 -9.69
CA LEU A 253 4.51 -12.13 -9.88
C LEU A 253 5.09 -13.52 -10.21
N ARG A 254 6.13 -13.60 -11.06
CA ARG A 254 6.84 -14.86 -11.31
C ARG A 254 7.45 -15.46 -10.04
N HIS A 255 8.00 -14.61 -9.17
CA HIS A 255 8.48 -15.03 -7.85
C HIS A 255 7.34 -15.58 -6.98
N LEU A 256 6.21 -14.88 -6.93
CA LEU A 256 5.04 -15.32 -6.16
C LEU A 256 4.39 -16.59 -6.71
N ASP A 257 4.30 -16.75 -8.03
CA ASP A 257 3.79 -17.97 -8.67
C ASP A 257 4.60 -19.20 -8.26
N LYS A 258 5.94 -19.10 -8.28
CA LYS A 258 6.82 -20.17 -7.78
C LYS A 258 6.50 -20.55 -6.32
N ILE A 259 6.28 -19.56 -5.46
CA ILE A 259 5.95 -19.79 -4.06
C ILE A 259 4.55 -20.42 -3.92
N GLN A 260 3.53 -19.83 -4.54
CA GLN A 260 2.14 -20.27 -4.42
C GLN A 260 1.95 -21.72 -4.88
N ASN A 261 2.76 -22.17 -5.83
CA ASN A 261 2.74 -23.53 -6.37
C ASN A 261 3.70 -24.50 -5.64
N THR A 262 4.39 -24.07 -4.57
CA THR A 262 5.21 -25.00 -3.77
C THR A 262 4.32 -25.95 -2.99
N ASP A 263 4.66 -27.24 -2.96
CA ASP A 263 3.89 -28.26 -2.24
C ASP A 263 3.89 -27.97 -0.73
N ARG A 264 2.73 -28.12 -0.09
CA ARG A 264 2.55 -27.89 1.35
C ARG A 264 3.54 -28.71 2.19
N SER A 265 3.82 -29.95 1.79
CA SER A 265 4.70 -30.89 2.50
C SER A 265 6.15 -30.41 2.59
N GLU A 266 6.58 -29.51 1.71
CA GLU A 266 7.92 -28.92 1.74
C GLU A 266 8.04 -27.80 2.79
N LEU A 267 6.92 -27.30 3.30
CA LEU A 267 6.84 -26.03 4.04
C LEU A 267 6.79 -26.21 5.55
N SER A 268 7.06 -25.12 6.27
CA SER A 268 6.86 -25.08 7.73
C SER A 268 5.52 -24.48 8.04
N LEU A 269 4.52 -25.35 8.07
CA LEU A 269 3.15 -24.96 8.33
C LEU A 269 2.67 -25.81 9.49
N SER A 270 2.03 -25.17 10.47
CA SER A 270 1.18 -25.93 11.38
C SER A 270 0.06 -26.59 10.58
N GLU A 271 -0.47 -27.69 11.10
CA GLU A 271 -1.51 -28.49 10.43
C GLU A 271 -2.70 -27.64 9.96
N ASP A 272 -3.06 -26.63 10.75
CA ASP A 272 -4.16 -25.69 10.53
C ASP A 272 -3.80 -24.45 9.70
N GLN A 273 -2.52 -24.17 9.45
CA GLN A 273 -2.12 -22.96 8.71
C GLN A 273 -2.41 -23.15 7.21
N PRO A 274 -3.21 -22.29 6.54
CA PRO A 274 -3.54 -22.47 5.13
C PRO A 274 -2.30 -22.31 4.22
N TRP A 275 -2.30 -23.04 3.10
CA TRP A 275 -1.34 -22.84 2.01
C TRP A 275 -2.05 -22.81 0.65
N PRO A 276 -1.73 -21.86 -0.24
CA PRO A 276 -0.90 -20.67 0.00
C PRO A 276 -1.44 -19.81 1.15
N LEU A 277 -0.58 -18.98 1.77
CA LEU A 277 -0.99 -18.13 2.91
C LEU A 277 -2.11 -17.15 2.54
N PHE A 278 -2.18 -16.78 1.27
CA PHE A 278 -3.23 -15.94 0.71
C PHE A 278 -3.42 -16.28 -0.78
N PRO A 279 -4.65 -16.55 -1.25
CA PRO A 279 -4.87 -17.16 -2.56
C PRO A 279 -4.96 -16.11 -3.68
N LEU A 280 -3.85 -15.87 -4.38
CA LEU A 280 -3.74 -14.75 -5.33
C LEU A 280 -4.65 -14.87 -6.57
N THR A 281 -4.94 -16.08 -7.03
CA THR A 281 -5.69 -16.31 -8.29
C THR A 281 -7.19 -16.06 -8.17
N LYS A 282 -7.76 -16.17 -6.97
CA LYS A 282 -9.21 -15.97 -6.71
C LYS A 282 -9.53 -14.72 -5.90
N THR A 283 -8.52 -13.99 -5.45
CA THR A 283 -8.74 -12.79 -4.65
C THR A 283 -9.12 -11.62 -5.56
N PRO A 284 -10.23 -10.90 -5.27
CA PRO A 284 -10.54 -9.64 -5.92
C PRO A 284 -9.38 -8.64 -5.90
N TRP A 285 -9.13 -8.00 -7.05
CA TRP A 285 -7.99 -7.10 -7.22
C TRP A 285 -7.84 -5.99 -6.16
N PRO A 286 -8.90 -5.41 -5.56
CA PRO A 286 -8.72 -4.34 -4.57
C PRO A 286 -7.93 -4.79 -3.34
N LEU A 287 -8.07 -6.06 -2.93
CA LEU A 287 -7.33 -6.65 -1.81
C LEU A 287 -5.89 -7.00 -2.18
N LEU A 288 -5.56 -7.07 -3.47
CA LEU A 288 -4.21 -7.36 -3.95
C LEU A 288 -3.37 -6.11 -4.17
N MET A 289 -3.97 -4.91 -4.17
CA MET A 289 -3.27 -3.64 -4.34
C MET A 289 -2.05 -3.44 -3.42
N PRO A 290 -2.04 -3.87 -2.13
CA PRO A 290 -0.85 -3.74 -1.29
C PRO A 290 0.39 -4.43 -1.87
N LEU A 291 0.22 -5.52 -2.63
CA LEU A 291 1.31 -6.23 -3.31
C LEU A 291 1.88 -5.47 -4.51
N ALA A 292 1.31 -4.32 -4.88
CA ALA A 292 1.91 -3.41 -5.84
C ALA A 292 3.24 -2.82 -5.33
N ILE A 293 3.58 -2.97 -4.06
CA ILE A 293 4.92 -2.71 -3.54
C ILE A 293 5.70 -4.02 -3.50
N SER A 294 6.31 -4.37 -4.63
CA SER A 294 7.20 -5.53 -4.79
C SER A 294 8.43 -5.46 -3.89
N MET A 295 9.19 -6.55 -3.78
CA MET A 295 10.41 -6.62 -2.97
C MET A 295 11.68 -6.69 -3.83
N PRO A 296 12.87 -6.32 -3.31
CA PRO A 296 14.12 -6.73 -3.92
C PRO A 296 14.20 -8.26 -3.99
N LYS A 297 14.72 -8.79 -5.10
CA LYS A 297 14.69 -10.23 -5.38
C LYS A 297 15.50 -11.02 -4.34
N ASP A 298 16.72 -10.60 -4.12
CA ASP A 298 17.65 -11.15 -3.14
C ASP A 298 17.04 -11.21 -1.72
N GLU A 299 16.35 -10.16 -1.29
CA GLU A 299 15.66 -10.16 0.00
C GLU A 299 14.44 -11.09 0.02
N ALA A 300 13.68 -11.17 -1.07
CA ALA A 300 12.54 -12.07 -1.17
C ALA A 300 12.99 -13.54 -1.15
N ASP A 301 14.08 -13.86 -1.85
CA ASP A 301 14.73 -15.18 -1.80
C ASP A 301 15.23 -15.49 -0.38
N TYR A 302 15.89 -14.55 0.28
CA TYR A 302 16.35 -14.75 1.67
C TYR A 302 15.17 -14.99 2.62
N ILE A 303 14.06 -14.26 2.49
CA ILE A 303 12.85 -14.46 3.30
C ILE A 303 12.29 -15.86 3.06
N TRP A 304 12.22 -16.30 1.81
CA TRP A 304 11.77 -17.64 1.45
C TRP A 304 12.67 -18.74 2.05
N GLU A 305 13.98 -18.59 1.92
CA GLU A 305 14.96 -19.50 2.51
C GLU A 305 14.85 -19.55 4.04
N LYS A 306 14.68 -18.38 4.68
CA LYS A 306 14.51 -18.27 6.12
C LYS A 306 13.20 -18.89 6.58
N TYR A 307 12.12 -18.70 5.83
CA TYR A 307 10.82 -19.35 6.09
C TYR A 307 10.92 -20.88 6.06
N ASN A 308 11.74 -21.41 5.15
CA ASN A 308 12.03 -22.84 5.02
C ASN A 308 13.14 -23.37 5.93
N GLY A 309 13.64 -22.55 6.86
CA GLY A 309 14.57 -22.99 7.91
C GLY A 309 16.06 -22.97 7.54
N LYS A 310 16.44 -22.43 6.37
CA LYS A 310 17.87 -22.31 5.99
C LYS A 310 18.63 -21.32 6.87
N HIS A 311 17.93 -20.32 7.43
CA HIS A 311 18.51 -19.22 8.20
C HIS A 311 17.88 -19.11 9.60
N GLY A 312 17.75 -20.23 10.32
CA GLY A 312 17.16 -20.33 11.65
C GLY A 312 15.83 -21.09 11.65
N ASP A 313 14.93 -20.81 12.59
CA ASP A 313 13.69 -21.57 12.74
C ASP A 313 12.82 -21.54 11.49
N LYS A 314 12.25 -22.71 11.15
CA LYS A 314 11.29 -22.91 10.07
C LYS A 314 9.95 -22.25 10.46
N ARG A 315 9.79 -20.93 10.22
CA ARG A 315 8.57 -20.16 10.56
C ARG A 315 8.45 -18.86 9.78
N LEU A 316 7.29 -18.21 9.84
CA LEU A 316 7.14 -16.84 9.36
C LEU A 316 7.80 -15.85 10.34
N HIS A 317 8.86 -15.18 9.91
CA HIS A 317 9.64 -14.25 10.72
C HIS A 317 9.08 -12.82 10.61
N THR A 318 7.98 -12.53 11.30
CA THR A 318 7.35 -11.19 11.31
C THR A 318 7.91 -10.23 12.36
N TYR A 319 8.87 -10.68 13.17
CA TYR A 319 9.42 -9.92 14.29
C TYR A 319 10.92 -10.19 14.44
N GLY A 320 11.68 -9.12 14.69
CA GLY A 320 13.10 -9.17 15.07
C GLY A 320 13.30 -8.71 16.52
N PRO A 321 14.55 -8.48 16.96
CA PRO A 321 14.81 -7.97 18.32
C PRO A 321 14.14 -6.61 18.56
N TYR A 322 13.36 -6.50 19.62
CA TYR A 322 12.77 -5.22 20.03
C TYR A 322 13.72 -4.48 20.96
N THR A 323 14.22 -3.31 20.54
CA THR A 323 15.25 -2.57 21.28
C THR A 323 14.70 -1.28 21.87
N LYS A 324 14.16 -1.36 23.09
CA LYS A 324 13.63 -0.20 23.83
C LYS A 324 14.72 0.87 24.01
N GLY A 325 14.42 2.11 23.62
CA GLY A 325 15.39 3.23 23.67
C GLY A 325 16.33 3.35 22.45
N ARG A 326 16.39 2.35 21.58
CA ARG A 326 17.12 2.38 20.29
C ARG A 326 16.14 2.22 19.12
N PRO A 327 15.33 3.24 18.76
CA PRO A 327 14.34 3.16 17.68
C PRO A 327 14.86 2.63 16.35
N ARG A 328 16.12 2.90 16.01
CA ARG A 328 16.74 2.48 14.75
C ARG A 328 17.42 1.10 14.81
N GLY A 329 17.39 0.42 15.96
CA GLY A 329 18.04 -0.87 16.19
C GLY A 329 19.44 -0.75 16.78
N ASP A 330 20.14 -1.87 16.80
CA ASP A 330 21.55 -1.95 17.16
C ASP A 330 22.43 -1.46 16.00
N ILE A 331 22.84 -0.19 16.08
CA ILE A 331 23.68 0.46 15.07
C ILE A 331 25.10 -0.11 15.06
N GLY A 332 25.62 -0.63 16.18
CA GLY A 332 26.94 -1.26 16.22
C GLY A 332 27.01 -2.45 15.26
N LYS A 333 25.94 -3.27 15.24
CA LYS A 333 25.78 -4.34 14.25
C LYS A 333 25.68 -3.83 12.81
N GLU A 334 25.18 -2.63 12.57
CA GLU A 334 25.19 -2.04 11.21
C GLU A 334 26.61 -1.67 10.75
N MET A 335 27.58 -1.48 11.66
CA MET A 335 28.96 -1.11 11.31
C MET A 335 29.84 -2.29 10.90
N THR A 336 29.37 -3.52 11.08
CA THR A 336 30.10 -4.74 10.69
C THR A 336 29.98 -5.04 9.19
N PRO A 337 30.95 -5.76 8.59
CA PRO A 337 30.86 -6.21 7.21
C PRO A 337 29.60 -7.01 6.92
N SER A 338 28.93 -6.72 5.80
CA SER A 338 27.76 -7.49 5.35
C SER A 338 27.56 -7.35 3.85
N ALA A 339 27.07 -8.42 3.22
CA ALA A 339 26.60 -8.37 1.84
C ALA A 339 25.31 -7.54 1.68
N TRP A 340 24.65 -7.17 2.79
CA TRP A 340 23.35 -6.52 2.79
C TRP A 340 23.43 -5.04 3.15
N HIS A 341 22.73 -4.21 2.38
CA HIS A 341 22.49 -2.81 2.74
C HIS A 341 21.73 -2.73 4.07
N TRP A 342 22.08 -1.78 4.94
CA TRP A 342 21.55 -1.70 6.32
C TRP A 342 20.03 -1.49 6.41
N LYS A 343 19.36 -1.03 5.35
CA LYS A 343 17.88 -0.93 5.27
C LYS A 343 17.19 -2.21 4.77
N SER A 344 17.94 -3.21 4.34
CA SER A 344 17.39 -4.47 3.83
C SER A 344 16.71 -5.27 4.94
N TYR A 345 15.79 -6.15 4.57
CA TYR A 345 15.18 -7.09 5.52
C TYR A 345 16.20 -7.93 6.29
N PRO A 346 17.23 -8.56 5.65
CA PRO A 346 18.23 -9.35 6.37
C PRO A 346 19.02 -8.55 7.42
N SER A 347 19.29 -7.27 7.15
CA SER A 347 19.90 -6.39 8.16
C SER A 347 18.92 -6.06 9.28
N LYS A 348 17.69 -5.66 8.95
CA LYS A 348 16.71 -5.22 9.96
C LYS A 348 16.20 -6.33 10.86
N ILE A 349 16.11 -7.57 10.37
CA ILE A 349 15.73 -8.71 11.20
C ILE A 349 16.81 -9.03 12.25
N ASP A 350 18.08 -8.70 12.01
CA ASP A 350 19.20 -8.91 12.95
C ASP A 350 19.45 -7.70 13.88
N THR A 351 19.42 -6.48 13.34
CA THR A 351 19.68 -5.26 14.12
C THR A 351 18.51 -4.90 15.02
N GLY A 352 17.30 -5.32 14.67
CA GLY A 352 16.10 -4.99 15.43
C GLY A 352 15.74 -3.50 15.39
N GLY A 353 14.88 -3.08 16.32
CA GLY A 353 14.40 -1.71 16.44
C GLY A 353 13.08 -1.62 17.19
N VAL A 354 12.38 -0.50 17.06
CA VAL A 354 11.02 -0.34 17.64
C VAL A 354 9.93 -0.56 16.59
N CYS A 355 8.70 -0.15 16.90
CA CYS A 355 7.49 -0.36 16.10
C CYS A 355 7.63 -0.08 14.59
N GLY A 356 8.35 0.96 14.17
CA GLY A 356 8.60 1.23 12.75
C GLY A 356 9.40 0.12 12.06
N THR A 357 10.43 -0.40 12.73
CA THR A 357 11.24 -1.52 12.23
C THR A 357 10.46 -2.83 12.25
N MET A 358 9.71 -3.10 13.32
CA MET A 358 8.87 -4.30 13.39
C MET A 358 7.77 -4.32 12.33
N SER A 359 7.17 -3.17 12.04
CA SER A 359 6.21 -3.02 10.94
C SER A 359 6.89 -3.25 9.58
N PHE A 360 8.14 -2.81 9.38
CA PHE A 360 8.89 -3.09 8.16
C PHE A 360 9.20 -4.58 7.99
N ILE A 361 9.71 -5.24 9.05
CA ILE A 361 10.00 -6.67 9.06
C ILE A 361 8.76 -7.48 8.71
N SER A 362 7.65 -7.25 9.43
CA SER A 362 6.39 -7.96 9.19
C SER A 362 5.90 -7.78 7.75
N ARG A 363 5.93 -6.55 7.22
CA ARG A 363 5.50 -6.29 5.84
C ARG A 363 6.36 -7.01 4.81
N CYS A 364 7.68 -6.98 4.97
CA CYS A 364 8.60 -7.65 4.04
C CYS A 364 8.36 -9.17 4.05
N ALA A 365 8.30 -9.78 5.24
CA ALA A 365 8.08 -11.21 5.40
C ALA A 365 6.78 -11.67 4.74
N GLN A 366 5.69 -10.92 4.94
CA GLN A 366 4.38 -11.23 4.36
C GLN A 366 4.32 -10.98 2.85
N THR A 367 4.81 -9.84 2.38
CA THR A 367 4.79 -9.46 0.96
C THR A 367 5.57 -10.46 0.13
N ALA A 368 6.75 -10.87 0.58
CA ALA A 368 7.60 -11.84 -0.13
C ALA A 368 6.93 -13.22 -0.30
N LEU A 369 5.94 -13.55 0.53
CA LEU A 369 5.16 -14.80 0.47
C LEU A 369 3.74 -14.60 -0.12
N GLY A 370 3.46 -13.43 -0.71
CA GLY A 370 2.19 -13.15 -1.37
C GLY A 370 1.03 -12.79 -0.45
N VAL A 371 1.29 -12.41 0.80
CA VAL A 371 0.25 -11.92 1.72
C VAL A 371 0.13 -10.40 1.59
N PRO A 372 -1.03 -9.86 1.17
CA PRO A 372 -1.19 -8.42 1.06
C PRO A 372 -1.17 -7.72 2.43
N VAL A 373 -0.31 -6.72 2.54
CA VAL A 373 -0.11 -5.98 3.79
C VAL A 373 0.26 -4.52 3.49
N SER A 374 -0.41 -3.61 4.18
CA SER A 374 -0.18 -2.17 4.04
C SER A 374 0.48 -1.59 5.28
N SER A 375 1.37 -0.61 5.07
CA SER A 375 1.92 0.18 6.17
C SER A 375 0.84 1.08 6.79
N GLY A 376 0.98 1.33 8.08
CA GLY A 376 0.12 2.25 8.82
C GLY A 376 0.73 2.68 10.14
N GLY A 377 -0.11 3.24 11.00
CA GLY A 377 0.28 3.66 12.33
C GLY A 377 -0.90 4.07 13.20
N GLN A 378 -0.55 4.29 14.46
CA GLN A 378 -1.34 4.87 15.53
C GLN A 378 -0.57 6.08 16.08
N PRO A 379 -1.17 6.94 16.92
CA PRO A 379 -0.43 8.01 17.57
C PRO A 379 0.84 7.47 18.26
N GLY A 380 2.00 7.97 17.86
CA GLY A 380 3.31 7.55 18.39
C GLY A 380 3.78 6.14 18.01
N HIS A 381 3.09 5.42 17.12
CA HIS A 381 3.33 3.99 16.90
C HIS A 381 3.14 3.54 15.45
N GLY A 382 4.01 2.65 14.96
CA GLY A 382 3.89 2.03 13.64
C GLY A 382 3.20 0.68 13.72
N CYS A 383 2.17 0.46 12.92
CA CYS A 383 1.44 -0.80 12.85
C CYS A 383 1.01 -1.09 11.40
N PRO A 384 1.27 -2.29 10.84
CA PRO A 384 0.74 -2.65 9.53
C PRO A 384 -0.71 -3.18 9.64
N ILE A 385 -1.42 -3.18 8.51
CA ILE A 385 -2.68 -3.92 8.36
C ILE A 385 -2.48 -5.03 7.34
N ARG A 386 -2.80 -6.26 7.75
CA ARG A 386 -2.69 -7.47 6.94
C ARG A 386 -4.06 -7.92 6.49
N TYR A 387 -4.19 -8.40 5.25
CA TYR A 387 -5.37 -9.15 4.84
C TYR A 387 -5.22 -10.65 5.07
N ALA A 388 -6.33 -11.28 5.38
CA ALA A 388 -6.46 -12.71 5.55
C ALA A 388 -7.64 -13.21 4.72
N TYR A 389 -7.57 -14.47 4.33
CA TYR A 389 -8.68 -15.19 3.73
C TYR A 389 -8.88 -16.50 4.49
N ASP A 390 -10.11 -16.74 4.90
CA ASP A 390 -10.56 -18.02 5.41
C ASP A 390 -11.67 -18.56 4.49
N SER A 391 -11.65 -19.86 4.21
CA SER A 391 -12.63 -20.47 3.29
C SER A 391 -14.07 -20.44 3.80
N LYS A 392 -14.28 -20.37 5.14
CA LYS A 392 -15.60 -20.35 5.77
C LYS A 392 -16.07 -18.92 6.02
N SER A 393 -15.18 -18.06 6.49
CA SER A 393 -15.50 -16.70 6.93
C SER A 393 -15.16 -15.61 5.89
N GLY A 394 -14.48 -15.97 4.79
CA GLY A 394 -14.10 -15.04 3.73
C GLY A 394 -12.91 -14.15 4.09
N TYR A 395 -12.85 -12.98 3.46
CA TYR A 395 -11.80 -11.98 3.64
C TYR A 395 -11.96 -11.22 4.95
N SER A 396 -10.82 -10.94 5.59
CA SER A 396 -10.73 -10.06 6.75
C SER A 396 -9.42 -9.27 6.76
N ALA A 397 -9.33 -8.29 7.64
CA ALA A 397 -8.18 -7.40 7.79
C ALA A 397 -7.85 -7.29 9.27
N ALA A 398 -6.58 -7.44 9.61
CA ALA A 398 -6.11 -7.37 10.98
C ALA A 398 -5.05 -6.27 11.11
N ILE A 399 -5.27 -5.36 12.08
CA ILE A 399 -4.22 -4.45 12.52
C ILE A 399 -3.22 -5.27 13.31
N GLU A 400 -2.02 -5.42 12.76
CA GLU A 400 -0.96 -6.12 13.45
C GLU A 400 -0.18 -5.18 14.33
N GLN A 401 0.42 -5.71 15.40
CA GLN A 401 1.23 -4.93 16.32
C GLN A 401 0.46 -3.71 16.87
N SER A 402 -0.87 -3.78 17.02
CA SER A 402 -1.66 -2.68 17.61
C SER A 402 -1.25 -2.46 19.06
N ALA A 403 -1.00 -1.21 19.46
CA ALA A 403 -0.55 -0.92 20.83
C ALA A 403 -1.18 0.36 21.41
N THR A 404 -0.97 1.50 20.75
CA THR A 404 -1.26 2.81 21.37
C THR A 404 -2.68 3.30 21.14
N ALA A 405 -3.46 2.66 20.26
CA ALA A 405 -4.85 3.02 20.04
C ALA A 405 -5.70 1.86 19.49
N GLY A 406 -7.03 2.06 19.44
CA GLY A 406 -7.96 1.18 18.75
C GLY A 406 -8.06 1.47 17.23
N PRO A 407 -8.86 0.68 16.50
CA PRO A 407 -9.02 0.83 15.05
C PRO A 407 -9.50 2.24 14.61
N GLU A 408 -10.33 2.89 15.42
CA GLU A 408 -10.86 4.25 15.20
C GLU A 408 -9.79 5.36 15.08
N ASN A 409 -8.58 5.10 15.58
CA ASN A 409 -7.45 6.03 15.56
C ASN A 409 -6.23 5.42 14.83
N SER A 410 -6.45 4.34 14.07
CA SER A 410 -5.41 3.67 13.29
C SER A 410 -5.53 4.07 11.82
N TYR A 411 -4.44 4.54 11.23
CA TYR A 411 -4.39 4.93 9.82
C TYR A 411 -3.49 4.00 9.00
N PHE A 412 -3.80 3.84 7.72
CA PHE A 412 -3.07 3.02 6.77
C PHE A 412 -2.87 3.78 5.48
N TYR A 413 -1.73 3.56 4.84
CA TYR A 413 -1.47 4.09 3.51
C TYR A 413 -2.31 3.33 2.49
N TRP A 414 -2.96 4.05 1.59
CA TRP A 414 -3.82 3.47 0.58
C TRP A 414 -3.59 4.02 -0.82
N HIS A 415 -4.04 3.26 -1.81
CA HIS A 415 -3.74 3.46 -3.23
C HIS A 415 -4.70 4.42 -3.93
N PHE A 416 -5.90 4.65 -3.40
CA PHE A 416 -6.83 5.67 -3.93
C PHE A 416 -6.61 7.04 -3.28
N ASP A 417 -6.71 8.10 -4.09
CA ASP A 417 -6.62 9.49 -3.64
C ASP A 417 -8.03 9.94 -3.23
N MET A 418 -8.38 9.73 -1.95
CA MET A 418 -9.76 9.87 -1.50
C MET A 418 -9.98 11.24 -0.83
N PRO A 419 -10.83 12.15 -1.37
CA PRO A 419 -10.98 13.53 -0.88
C PRO A 419 -11.75 13.65 0.45
N ALA A 420 -12.77 12.82 0.66
CA ALA A 420 -13.75 12.98 1.74
C ALA A 420 -13.24 12.62 3.14
N HIS A 421 -12.15 11.86 3.24
CA HIS A 421 -11.66 11.24 4.48
C HIS A 421 -10.81 12.17 5.38
N ARG A 422 -10.67 13.45 5.02
CA ARG A 422 -9.48 14.25 5.40
C ARG A 422 -9.60 15.07 6.68
N THR A 423 -10.75 15.06 7.37
CA THR A 423 -11.09 16.13 8.33
C THR A 423 -10.90 15.81 9.81
N LYS A 424 -10.57 14.57 10.20
CA LYS A 424 -10.39 14.26 11.65
C LYS A 424 -9.01 14.60 12.21
N PHE A 425 -7.94 14.65 11.37
CA PHE A 425 -6.57 14.81 11.88
C PHE A 425 -5.59 15.60 10.97
N GLY A 426 -6.07 16.49 10.09
CA GLY A 426 -5.17 17.31 9.24
C GLY A 426 -4.23 16.49 8.34
N GLY A 427 -4.65 15.27 7.96
CA GLY A 427 -3.80 14.29 7.29
C GLY A 427 -3.44 14.68 5.86
N THR A 428 -2.19 14.43 5.47
CA THR A 428 -1.75 14.44 4.06
C THR A 428 -2.59 13.46 3.22
N LYS A 429 -2.81 13.78 1.93
CA LYS A 429 -3.77 13.22 0.96
C LYS A 429 -3.90 11.68 0.77
N LYS A 430 -3.17 10.81 1.51
CA LYS A 430 -3.02 9.37 1.20
C LYS A 430 -3.11 8.42 2.42
N LYS A 431 -3.84 8.81 3.47
CA LYS A 431 -4.09 7.99 4.66
C LYS A 431 -5.59 7.68 4.76
N THR A 432 -5.94 6.41 4.97
CA THR A 432 -7.29 5.94 5.30
C THR A 432 -7.31 5.38 6.71
N TYR A 433 -8.40 5.52 7.46
CA TYR A 433 -8.56 4.88 8.78
C TYR A 433 -8.98 3.42 8.61
N ALA A 434 -8.94 2.66 9.71
CA ALA A 434 -9.16 1.22 9.69
C ALA A 434 -10.50 0.78 9.08
N GLU A 435 -11.56 1.59 9.21
CA GLU A 435 -12.88 1.28 8.64
C GLU A 435 -12.84 1.15 7.13
N TYR A 436 -11.97 1.89 6.43
CA TYR A 436 -11.84 1.68 4.99
C TYR A 436 -11.39 0.25 4.68
N GLN A 437 -10.41 -0.24 5.45
CA GLN A 437 -9.80 -1.54 5.27
C GLN A 437 -10.76 -2.67 5.66
N PHE A 438 -11.52 -2.46 6.73
CA PHE A 438 -12.59 -3.37 7.15
C PHE A 438 -13.71 -3.42 6.11
N GLY A 439 -14.21 -2.25 5.69
CA GLY A 439 -15.23 -2.12 4.66
C GLY A 439 -14.80 -2.75 3.34
N LEU A 440 -13.53 -2.58 2.95
CA LEU A 440 -13.01 -3.23 1.75
C LEU A 440 -13.13 -4.76 1.84
N THR A 441 -12.68 -5.37 2.93
CA THR A 441 -12.77 -6.84 3.07
C THR A 441 -14.20 -7.35 3.08
N GLN A 442 -15.11 -6.65 3.77
CA GLN A 442 -16.52 -7.03 3.81
C GLN A 442 -17.22 -6.79 2.47
N GLY A 443 -16.86 -5.71 1.78
CA GLY A 443 -17.36 -5.42 0.44
C GLY A 443 -16.96 -6.50 -0.57
N MET A 444 -15.73 -7.03 -0.47
CA MET A 444 -15.31 -8.17 -1.29
C MET A 444 -16.00 -9.48 -0.92
N ASN A 445 -16.37 -9.68 0.36
CA ASN A 445 -17.18 -10.83 0.77
C ASN A 445 -18.60 -10.76 0.19
N VAL A 446 -19.15 -9.56 -0.01
CA VAL A 446 -20.43 -9.38 -0.70
C VAL A 446 -20.29 -9.57 -2.21
N GLY A 447 -19.24 -9.00 -2.81
CA GLY A 447 -18.93 -9.18 -4.23
C GLY A 447 -18.16 -8.01 -4.82
N LEU A 448 -17.20 -8.33 -5.70
CA LEU A 448 -16.36 -7.33 -6.36
C LEU A 448 -17.19 -6.38 -7.26
N GLU A 449 -18.08 -6.93 -8.08
CA GLU A 449 -18.89 -6.13 -9.01
C GLU A 449 -19.78 -5.14 -8.25
N SER A 450 -20.52 -5.60 -7.26
CA SER A 450 -21.40 -4.75 -6.44
C SER A 450 -20.61 -3.71 -5.63
N TYR A 451 -19.38 -4.03 -5.20
CA TYR A 451 -18.50 -3.05 -4.58
C TYR A 451 -18.04 -1.98 -5.58
N MET A 452 -17.64 -2.39 -6.79
CA MET A 452 -17.25 -1.46 -7.85
C MET A 452 -18.39 -0.54 -8.27
N ASP A 453 -19.62 -1.03 -8.27
CA ASP A 453 -20.81 -0.24 -8.52
C ASP A 453 -20.97 0.90 -7.52
N THR A 454 -20.75 0.65 -6.23
CA THR A 454 -20.78 1.73 -5.22
C THR A 454 -19.66 2.75 -5.44
N HIS A 455 -18.49 2.33 -5.89
CA HIS A 455 -17.38 3.23 -6.20
C HIS A 455 -17.68 4.10 -7.41
N ILE A 456 -18.17 3.52 -8.50
CA ILE A 456 -18.53 4.25 -9.72
C ILE A 456 -19.70 5.20 -9.44
N ALA A 457 -20.71 4.74 -8.69
CA ALA A 457 -21.82 5.58 -8.24
C ALA A 457 -21.35 6.77 -7.39
N ASN A 458 -20.38 6.54 -6.49
CA ASN A 458 -19.80 7.59 -5.66
C ASN A 458 -19.02 8.61 -6.50
N HIS A 459 -18.24 8.16 -7.48
CA HIS A 459 -17.54 9.04 -8.43
C HIS A 459 -18.51 9.87 -9.25
N LEU A 460 -19.60 9.27 -9.73
CA LEU A 460 -20.66 9.99 -10.42
C LEU A 460 -21.29 11.04 -9.49
N PHE A 461 -21.67 10.67 -8.27
CA PHE A 461 -22.22 11.59 -7.28
C PHE A 461 -21.32 12.81 -7.05
N LEU A 462 -20.02 12.59 -6.87
CA LEU A 462 -19.04 13.66 -6.67
C LEU A 462 -18.86 14.56 -7.91
N SER A 463 -19.15 14.05 -9.11
CA SER A 463 -19.09 14.81 -10.36
C SER A 463 -20.31 15.72 -10.60
N LEU A 464 -21.44 15.43 -9.94
CA LEU A 464 -22.68 16.18 -10.08
C LEU A 464 -22.58 17.56 -9.42
N ASP A 465 -23.38 18.51 -9.92
CA ASP A 465 -23.62 19.79 -9.26
C ASP A 465 -24.38 19.61 -7.94
N LYS A 466 -24.28 20.59 -7.02
CA LYS A 466 -24.92 20.48 -5.69
C LYS A 466 -26.43 20.31 -5.76
N ALA A 467 -27.10 20.97 -6.71
CA ALA A 467 -28.54 20.81 -6.93
C ALA A 467 -28.88 19.37 -7.34
N ASP A 468 -28.09 18.79 -8.22
CA ASP A 468 -28.27 17.44 -8.77
C ASP A 468 -27.91 16.35 -7.75
N GLN A 469 -26.89 16.57 -6.92
CA GLN A 469 -26.57 15.72 -5.76
C GLN A 469 -27.82 15.55 -4.87
N THR A 470 -28.52 16.66 -4.58
CA THR A 470 -29.74 16.65 -3.77
C THR A 470 -30.95 16.06 -4.50
N LYS A 471 -31.17 16.41 -5.77
CA LYS A 471 -32.34 15.99 -6.56
C LYS A 471 -32.38 14.49 -6.84
N TYR A 472 -31.26 13.90 -7.24
CA TYR A 472 -31.19 12.48 -7.63
C TYR A 472 -29.88 11.78 -7.26
N GLY A 473 -28.80 12.50 -6.97
CA GLY A 473 -27.51 11.90 -6.61
C GLY A 473 -27.57 11.06 -5.32
N ARG A 474 -28.25 11.55 -4.28
CA ARG A 474 -28.40 10.83 -3.01
C ARG A 474 -29.15 9.50 -3.18
N SER A 475 -30.28 9.50 -3.90
CA SER A 475 -31.05 8.27 -4.14
C SER A 475 -30.27 7.29 -5.01
N LEU A 476 -29.51 7.78 -5.99
CA LEU A 476 -28.63 6.95 -6.83
C LEU A 476 -27.55 6.26 -5.99
N LEU A 477 -26.86 7.02 -5.13
CA LEU A 477 -25.81 6.47 -4.29
C LEU A 477 -26.37 5.48 -3.26
N LEU A 478 -27.50 5.80 -2.62
CA LEU A 478 -28.24 4.88 -1.75
C LEU A 478 -28.67 3.61 -2.48
N SER A 479 -29.13 3.72 -3.74
CA SER A 479 -29.52 2.57 -4.56
C SER A 479 -28.35 1.61 -4.78
N SER A 480 -27.15 2.12 -5.02
CA SER A 480 -25.95 1.28 -5.17
C SER A 480 -25.54 0.62 -3.84
N LEU A 481 -25.59 1.37 -2.73
CA LEU A 481 -25.21 0.90 -1.39
C LEU A 481 -26.11 -0.22 -0.84
N LYS A 482 -27.34 -0.36 -1.36
CA LYS A 482 -28.19 -1.52 -1.06
C LYS A 482 -27.59 -2.84 -1.56
N GLY A 483 -26.86 -2.81 -2.68
CA GLY A 483 -26.18 -3.98 -3.23
C GLY A 483 -24.87 -4.29 -2.49
N ASN A 484 -24.20 -3.27 -1.95
CA ASN A 484 -22.98 -3.44 -1.15
C ASN A 484 -22.80 -2.27 -0.17
N PRO A 485 -23.09 -2.44 1.14
CA PRO A 485 -23.08 -1.32 2.08
C PRO A 485 -21.68 -0.99 2.63
N PHE A 486 -20.62 -1.65 2.18
CA PHE A 486 -19.30 -1.57 2.82
C PHE A 486 -18.36 -0.51 2.20
N ASN A 487 -18.91 0.45 1.45
CA ASN A 487 -18.17 1.61 0.97
C ASN A 487 -18.32 2.79 1.93
N ALA A 488 -17.37 2.96 2.85
CA ALA A 488 -17.38 4.03 3.85
C ALA A 488 -17.50 5.44 3.23
N GLU A 489 -16.87 5.66 2.08
CA GLU A 489 -16.82 6.99 1.47
C GLU A 489 -18.15 7.42 0.90
N ALA A 490 -18.87 6.49 0.28
CA ALA A 490 -20.21 6.75 -0.20
C ALA A 490 -21.13 7.16 0.96
N TRP A 491 -21.01 6.52 2.13
CA TRP A 491 -21.75 6.92 3.34
C TRP A 491 -21.36 8.31 3.86
N TYR A 492 -20.06 8.63 3.85
CA TYR A 492 -19.59 9.94 4.29
C TYR A 492 -20.03 11.05 3.34
N ASN A 493 -20.01 10.80 2.03
CA ASN A 493 -20.50 11.74 1.04
C ASN A 493 -22.01 11.96 1.17
N LEU A 494 -22.79 10.91 1.42
CA LEU A 494 -24.21 11.03 1.75
C LEU A 494 -24.43 11.91 3.00
N ALA A 495 -23.73 11.63 4.10
CA ALA A 495 -23.84 12.40 5.34
C ALA A 495 -23.44 13.87 5.15
N SER A 496 -22.35 14.15 4.42
CA SER A 496 -21.90 15.51 4.11
C SER A 496 -22.85 16.29 3.22
N SER A 497 -23.70 15.58 2.47
CA SER A 497 -24.66 16.21 1.58
C SER A 497 -25.91 16.69 2.31
N CYS A 498 -26.23 16.15 3.49
CA CYS A 498 -27.44 16.47 4.25
C CYS A 498 -27.54 17.94 4.64
N GLN A 499 -28.76 18.48 4.58
CA GLN A 499 -29.06 19.88 4.91
C GLN A 499 -29.79 20.01 6.25
N THR A 500 -30.38 18.93 6.76
CA THR A 500 -31.12 18.92 8.02
C THR A 500 -30.71 17.72 8.87
N GLN A 501 -30.91 17.83 10.19
CA GLN A 501 -30.65 16.72 11.12
C GLN A 501 -31.55 15.51 10.80
N GLU A 502 -32.81 15.74 10.42
CA GLU A 502 -33.74 14.68 10.03
C GLU A 502 -33.22 13.86 8.82
N GLN A 503 -32.69 14.53 7.79
CA GLN A 503 -32.07 13.86 6.65
C GLN A 503 -30.87 13.00 7.08
N LEU A 504 -30.02 13.53 7.97
CA LEU A 504 -28.87 12.80 8.49
C LEU A 504 -29.29 11.56 9.29
N ASP A 505 -30.26 11.71 10.21
CA ASP A 505 -30.77 10.62 11.03
C ASP A 505 -31.38 9.51 10.17
N GLN A 506 -32.11 9.87 9.10
CA GLN A 506 -32.65 8.92 8.14
C GLN A 506 -31.55 8.13 7.43
N ILE A 507 -30.49 8.79 6.94
CA ILE A 507 -29.38 8.14 6.25
C ILE A 507 -28.60 7.24 7.23
N ILE A 508 -28.36 7.68 8.47
CA ILE A 508 -27.71 6.88 9.51
C ILE A 508 -28.54 5.63 9.83
N LYS A 509 -29.87 5.75 9.93
CA LYS A 509 -30.77 4.62 10.14
C LYS A 509 -30.67 3.60 8.99
N ILE A 510 -30.65 4.07 7.74
CA ILE A 510 -30.50 3.20 6.55
C ILE A 510 -29.13 2.51 6.55
N CYS A 511 -28.05 3.26 6.79
CA CYS A 511 -26.69 2.71 6.87
C CYS A 511 -26.61 1.63 7.95
N SER A 512 -27.11 1.94 9.15
CA SER A 512 -27.16 1.02 10.27
C SER A 512 -27.94 -0.25 9.93
N SER A 513 -29.11 -0.16 9.29
CA SER A 513 -29.92 -1.33 8.93
C SER A 513 -29.28 -2.19 7.85
N LEU A 514 -28.62 -1.59 6.86
CA LEU A 514 -27.95 -2.34 5.80
C LEU A 514 -26.70 -3.08 6.29
N ILE A 515 -25.98 -2.52 7.28
CA ILE A 515 -24.79 -3.15 7.85
C ILE A 515 -25.15 -4.14 8.99
N ALA A 516 -26.23 -3.87 9.74
CA ALA A 516 -26.64 -4.65 10.92
C ALA A 516 -27.16 -6.07 10.60
N GLY A 517 -27.17 -6.49 9.33
CA GLY A 517 -27.45 -7.87 8.94
C GLY A 517 -26.52 -8.93 9.55
N ASN A 518 -25.48 -8.56 10.33
CA ASN A 518 -24.58 -9.48 11.03
C ASN A 518 -24.03 -8.87 12.35
N ASN A 519 -24.62 -9.26 13.49
CA ASN A 519 -24.12 -9.21 14.88
C ASN A 519 -23.71 -7.84 15.50
N GLU A 520 -24.48 -7.40 16.49
CA GLU A 520 -24.03 -6.37 17.45
C GLU A 520 -23.01 -6.94 18.43
N ILE A 521 -21.80 -6.39 18.44
CA ILE A 521 -20.77 -6.70 19.44
C ILE A 521 -20.64 -5.51 20.37
N LYS A 522 -20.89 -5.71 21.67
CA LYS A 522 -20.49 -4.75 22.70
C LYS A 522 -18.99 -4.85 22.90
N TYR A 523 -18.32 -3.70 22.84
CA TYR A 523 -16.87 -3.61 22.90
C TYR A 523 -16.42 -3.33 24.33
N ASP A 524 -15.68 -4.26 24.92
CA ASP A 524 -14.76 -3.91 26.00
C ASP A 524 -13.55 -3.25 25.35
N LYS A 525 -13.19 -2.02 25.78
CA LYS A 525 -12.02 -1.30 25.27
C LYS A 525 -10.86 -2.29 25.13
N PRO A 526 -10.15 -2.31 23.98
CA PRO A 526 -9.00 -3.19 23.90
C PRO A 526 -8.05 -2.73 25.00
N ASP A 527 -7.50 -3.65 25.79
CA ASP A 527 -6.46 -3.34 26.76
C ASP A 527 -5.36 -2.56 26.01
N ILE A 528 -5.36 -1.23 26.17
CA ILE A 528 -4.36 -0.35 25.56
C ILE A 528 -3.09 -0.66 26.31
N VAL A 529 -2.27 -1.49 25.68
CA VAL A 529 -1.00 -1.89 26.21
C VAL A 529 0.07 -0.94 25.70
N PRO A 530 1.04 -0.53 26.53
CA PRO A 530 2.21 0.18 26.03
C PRO A 530 2.81 -0.59 24.84
N ALA A 531 3.31 0.13 23.82
CA ALA A 531 3.99 -0.45 22.66
C ALA A 531 5.19 -1.37 23.02
N ASP A 532 5.56 -1.36 24.30
CA ASP A 532 6.68 -2.05 24.93
C ASP A 532 6.26 -3.40 25.56
N THR A 533 5.03 -3.86 25.35
CA THR A 533 4.54 -5.09 25.97
C THR A 533 5.04 -6.31 25.22
N ASP A 534 5.77 -7.19 25.92
CA ASP A 534 6.12 -8.51 25.39
C ASP A 534 4.84 -9.33 25.16
N LEU A 535 4.62 -9.72 23.91
CA LEU A 535 3.39 -10.37 23.47
C LEU A 535 3.45 -11.90 23.63
N SER A 536 4.59 -12.48 24.04
CA SER A 536 4.72 -13.92 24.31
C SER A 536 3.87 -14.39 25.49
N ASP A 537 3.56 -13.49 26.43
CA ASP A 537 3.09 -13.89 27.78
C ASP A 537 1.60 -13.67 28.06
N ARG A 538 0.82 -13.09 27.13
CA ARG A 538 -0.59 -12.72 27.41
C ARG A 538 -1.60 -13.73 26.86
N LYS A 539 -2.03 -14.68 27.71
CA LYS A 539 -3.08 -15.68 27.40
C LYS A 539 -4.52 -15.26 27.77
N GLU A 540 -4.76 -14.25 28.62
CA GLU A 540 -6.02 -14.21 29.40
C GLU A 540 -7.09 -13.16 29.04
N GLY A 541 -6.80 -12.07 28.30
CA GLY A 541 -7.83 -11.06 27.94
C GLY A 541 -8.73 -11.39 26.73
N ARG A 542 -8.54 -12.54 26.05
CA ARG A 542 -9.09 -12.80 24.69
C ARG A 542 -10.40 -13.60 24.63
N LYS A 543 -11.07 -13.91 25.75
CA LYS A 543 -12.12 -14.97 25.75
C LYS A 543 -13.44 -14.60 25.06
N ALA A 544 -13.87 -13.33 25.06
CA ALA A 544 -15.12 -12.91 24.39
C ALA A 544 -14.96 -12.67 22.87
N LEU A 545 -13.86 -12.02 22.46
CA LEU A 545 -13.53 -11.77 21.05
C LEU A 545 -13.00 -13.03 20.32
N LYS A 546 -12.52 -14.06 21.01
CA LYS A 546 -12.06 -15.33 20.37
C LYS A 546 -13.18 -16.11 19.68
N LYS A 547 -14.45 -15.87 20.02
CA LYS A 547 -15.60 -16.60 19.46
C LYS A 547 -16.06 -16.10 18.09
N LEU A 548 -15.65 -14.90 17.70
CA LEU A 548 -16.01 -14.30 16.41
C LEU A 548 -14.87 -14.42 15.42
N ASP A 549 -15.21 -14.80 14.19
CA ASP A 549 -14.25 -14.85 13.11
C ASP A 549 -13.79 -13.43 12.70
N GLY A 550 -12.75 -13.36 11.85
CA GLY A 550 -12.18 -12.09 11.43
C GLY A 550 -13.17 -11.20 10.65
N ALA A 551 -14.07 -11.78 9.86
CA ALA A 551 -15.01 -11.03 9.04
C ALA A 551 -16.12 -10.40 9.89
N GLN A 552 -16.67 -11.14 10.86
CA GLN A 552 -17.66 -10.65 11.81
C GLN A 552 -17.14 -9.46 12.61
N LYS A 553 -15.89 -9.54 13.08
CA LYS A 553 -15.22 -8.40 13.76
C LYS A 553 -15.12 -7.19 12.83
N ASN A 554 -14.66 -7.38 11.60
CA ASN A 554 -14.52 -6.31 10.63
C ASN A 554 -15.85 -5.61 10.34
N SER A 555 -16.94 -6.36 10.16
CA SER A 555 -18.29 -5.81 9.95
C SER A 555 -18.73 -4.92 11.12
N ALA A 556 -18.56 -5.40 12.35
CA ALA A 556 -18.93 -4.64 13.55
C ALA A 556 -18.09 -3.37 13.72
N PHE A 557 -16.77 -3.45 13.53
CA PHE A 557 -15.90 -2.27 13.56
C PHE A 557 -16.26 -1.25 12.49
N PHE A 558 -16.50 -1.74 11.26
CA PHE A 558 -16.92 -0.90 10.14
C PHE A 558 -18.19 -0.13 10.51
N ARG A 559 -19.25 -0.83 10.97
CA ARG A 559 -20.51 -0.22 11.39
C ARG A 559 -20.28 0.85 12.44
N HIS A 560 -19.58 0.51 13.52
CA HIS A 560 -19.36 1.41 14.65
C HIS A 560 -18.65 2.71 14.20
N ILE A 561 -17.54 2.58 13.48
CA ILE A 561 -16.72 3.73 13.08
C ILE A 561 -17.44 4.57 12.01
N VAL A 562 -18.09 3.92 11.03
CA VAL A 562 -18.81 4.63 9.96
C VAL A 562 -19.98 5.43 10.52
N LEU A 563 -20.84 4.85 11.36
CA LEU A 563 -21.98 5.57 11.93
C LEU A 563 -21.54 6.77 12.78
N LYS A 564 -20.50 6.60 13.59
CA LYS A 564 -19.90 7.69 14.37
C LYS A 564 -19.41 8.82 13.47
N HIS A 565 -18.62 8.49 12.45
CA HIS A 565 -18.07 9.50 11.54
C HIS A 565 -19.14 10.17 10.67
N MET A 566 -20.20 9.45 10.26
CA MET A 566 -21.35 10.04 9.58
C MET A 566 -22.01 11.11 10.45
N GLN A 567 -22.24 10.83 11.74
CA GLN A 567 -22.79 11.81 12.67
C GLN A 567 -21.90 13.06 12.74
N GLU A 568 -20.58 12.87 12.91
CA GLU A 568 -19.61 13.97 13.01
C GLU A 568 -19.58 14.83 11.73
N ILE A 569 -19.56 14.21 10.56
CA ILE A 569 -19.49 14.87 9.25
C ILE A 569 -20.80 15.60 8.93
N GLY A 570 -21.94 14.91 9.09
CA GLY A 570 -23.25 15.49 8.82
C GLY A 570 -23.56 16.66 9.74
N SER A 571 -23.30 16.52 11.05
CA SER A 571 -23.51 17.60 12.02
C SER A 571 -22.70 18.85 11.71
N LYS A 572 -21.47 18.70 11.18
CA LYS A 572 -20.64 19.82 10.74
C LYS A 572 -21.20 20.47 9.49
N SER A 573 -21.69 19.68 8.54
CA SER A 573 -22.20 20.16 7.26
C SER A 573 -23.53 20.92 7.42
N ILE A 574 -24.39 20.51 8.37
CA ILE A 574 -25.66 21.17 8.69
C ILE A 574 -25.44 22.55 9.34
N LYS A 575 -24.30 22.75 10.03
CA LYS A 575 -23.97 24.01 10.72
C LYS A 575 -23.32 25.06 9.81
N GLN A 576 -22.89 24.67 8.62
CA GLN A 576 -22.28 25.55 7.60
C GLN A 576 -23.34 25.95 6.59
#